data_AF-A0A8T0J584-F1
#
_entry.id   AF-A0A8T0J584-F1
#
_cell.length_a   1.000
_cell.length_b   1.000
_cell.length_c   1.000
_cell.angle_alpha   90.00
_cell.angle_beta   90.00
_cell.angle_gamma   90.00
#
_symmetry.space_group_name_H-M   'P 1'
#
loop_
_entity.id
_entity.type
_entity.pdbx_description
1 polymer ?
#
loop_
_entity_poly.entity_id
_entity_poly.type
_entity_poly.pdbx_seq_one_letter_code
_entity_poly.pdbx_strand_id
1 'polypeptide(L)'
;KREVNKKVLKVPEIEVKILEATRNEPWGPHGTIMGDIAQGLRNYNDYQMIMTVLCKRLNDSSGRNWRHVYKALTVSEFSVANGADRVIDELQEHTYQIQSLCDFQYMSGIR
;
A
#
# COMPACT_ATOMS: atom_id res chain seq x y z
N LYS A 1 9.87 -41.45 -0.92
CA LYS A 1 10.14 -40.05 -0.52
C LYS A 1 9.63 -39.16 -1.65
N ARG A 2 8.56 -38.39 -1.45
CA ARG A 2 8.03 -37.48 -2.48
C ARG A 2 8.93 -36.25 -2.51
N GLU A 3 9.68 -36.08 -3.59
CA GLU A 3 10.39 -34.84 -3.88
C GLU A 3 9.36 -33.76 -4.17
N VAL A 4 9.07 -32.95 -3.14
CA VAL A 4 8.24 -31.77 -3.33
C VAL A 4 9.10 -30.75 -4.06
N ASN A 5 8.91 -30.64 -5.37
CA ASN A 5 9.41 -29.53 -6.18
C ASN A 5 8.74 -28.23 -5.71
N LYS A 6 9.20 -27.68 -4.58
CA LYS A 6 8.97 -26.29 -4.21
C LYS A 6 9.86 -25.44 -5.12
N LYS A 7 9.38 -25.14 -6.33
CA LYS A 7 9.67 -23.83 -6.92
C LYS A 7 9.02 -22.82 -5.98
N VAL A 8 9.74 -22.44 -4.92
CA VAL A 8 9.37 -21.30 -4.09
C VAL A 8 9.35 -20.12 -5.06
N LEU A 9 8.16 -19.70 -5.47
CA LEU A 9 7.99 -18.41 -6.13
C LEU A 9 8.55 -17.40 -5.11
N LYS A 10 9.74 -16.86 -5.39
CA LYS A 10 10.28 -15.79 -4.57
C LYS A 10 9.30 -14.64 -4.71
N VAL A 11 8.70 -14.23 -3.59
CA VAL A 11 7.86 -13.03 -3.55
C VAL A 11 8.71 -11.87 -4.09
N PRO A 12 8.24 -11.13 -5.10
CA PRO A 12 8.97 -10.00 -5.66
C PRO A 12 9.37 -9.01 -4.56
N GLU A 13 10.58 -8.45 -4.68
CA GLU A 13 11.11 -7.54 -3.67
C GLU A 13 10.21 -6.33 -3.44
N ILE A 14 9.61 -5.80 -4.51
CA ILE A 14 8.71 -4.66 -4.42
C ILE A 14 7.43 -4.98 -3.65
N GLU A 15 6.92 -6.21 -3.77
CA GLU A 15 5.75 -6.68 -3.04
C GLU A 15 6.06 -6.72 -1.53
N VAL A 16 7.26 -7.18 -1.17
CA VAL A 16 7.73 -7.15 0.23
C VAL A 16 7.78 -5.71 0.75
N LYS A 17 8.34 -4.77 -0.02
CA LYS A 17 8.48 -3.35 0.36
C LYS A 17 7.13 -2.66 0.57
N ILE A 18 6.17 -2.83 -0.34
CA ILE A 18 4.85 -2.18 -0.17
C ILE A 18 4.06 -2.79 0.99
N LEU A 19 4.18 -4.10 1.22
CA LEU A 19 3.57 -4.77 2.38
C LEU A 19 4.21 -4.34 3.70
N GLU A 20 5.52 -4.08 3.71
CA GLU A 20 6.23 -3.53 4.87
C GLU A 20 5.82 -2.09 5.15
N ALA A 21 5.84 -1.22 4.14
CA ALA A 21 5.47 0.18 4.26
C ALA A 21 4.03 0.38 4.79
N THR A 22 3.13 -0.55 4.48
CA THR A 22 1.71 -0.51 4.89
C THR A 22 1.36 -1.46 6.03
N ARG A 23 2.35 -2.03 6.74
CA ARG A 23 2.13 -2.96 7.86
C ARG A 23 1.54 -2.25 9.09
N ASN A 24 0.86 -3.00 9.96
CA ASN A 24 0.20 -2.50 11.20
C ASN A 24 1.15 -1.98 12.31
N GLU A 25 2.44 -1.79 12.04
CA GLU A 25 3.40 -1.25 13.01
C GLU A 25 3.02 0.16 13.49
N PRO A 26 3.39 0.57 14.71
CA PRO A 26 3.01 1.89 15.25
C PRO A 26 3.73 3.08 14.61
N TRP A 27 4.84 2.85 13.91
CA TRP A 27 5.61 3.90 13.23
C TRP A 27 5.26 3.98 11.73
N GLY A 28 5.47 5.15 11.13
CA GLY A 28 5.26 5.36 9.69
C GLY A 28 6.28 4.63 8.81
N PRO A 29 6.03 4.53 7.49
CA PRO A 29 6.99 3.96 6.55
C PRO A 29 8.29 4.77 6.52
N HIS A 30 9.43 4.08 6.45
CA HIS A 30 10.73 4.75 6.33
C HIS A 30 10.90 5.37 4.94
N GLY A 31 11.56 6.54 4.88
CA GLY A 31 11.77 7.28 3.63
C GLY A 31 12.48 6.49 2.54
N THR A 32 13.46 5.65 2.90
CA THR A 32 14.16 4.77 1.95
C THR A 32 13.20 3.79 1.26
N ILE A 33 12.29 3.17 2.02
CA ILE A 33 11.30 2.23 1.47
C ILE A 33 10.31 2.97 0.56
N MET A 34 9.86 4.18 0.96
CA MET A 34 8.98 4.99 0.11
C MET A 34 9.68 5.44 -1.18
N GLY A 35 10.97 5.76 -1.13
CA GLY A 35 11.78 6.07 -2.30
C GLY A 35 11.88 4.90 -3.27
N ASP A 36 12.15 3.70 -2.76
CA ASP A 36 12.18 2.47 -3.57
C ASP A 36 10.83 2.17 -4.22
N ILE A 37 9.73 2.36 -3.48
CA ILE A 37 8.36 2.20 -4.01
C ILE A 37 8.10 3.23 -5.13
N ALA A 38 8.47 4.50 -4.92
CA ALA A 38 8.30 5.55 -5.91
C ALA A 38 9.06 5.25 -7.22
N GLN A 39 10.26 4.66 -7.13
CA GLN A 39 10.98 4.17 -8.30
C GLN A 39 10.27 2.98 -8.95
N GLY A 40 9.78 2.03 -8.15
CA GLY A 40 9.02 0.87 -8.63
C GLY A 40 7.76 1.25 -9.42
N LEU A 41 7.09 2.35 -9.08
CA LEU A 41 5.90 2.84 -9.81
C LEU A 41 6.17 3.18 -11.28
N ARG A 42 7.43 3.39 -11.67
CA ARG A 42 7.85 3.61 -13.07
C ARG A 42 7.99 2.32 -13.87
N ASN A 43 8.05 1.16 -13.21
CA ASN A 43 8.05 -0.15 -13.85
C ASN A 43 6.61 -0.70 -13.94
N TYR A 44 6.24 -1.27 -15.09
CA TYR A 44 4.87 -1.75 -15.31
C TYR A 44 4.45 -2.86 -14.35
N ASN A 45 5.30 -3.87 -14.13
CA ASN A 45 4.98 -5.03 -13.29
C ASN A 45 4.91 -4.63 -11.82
N ASP A 46 5.89 -3.85 -11.36
CA ASP A 46 5.98 -3.42 -9.97
C ASP A 46 4.81 -2.51 -9.59
N TYR A 47 4.43 -1.59 -10.48
CA TYR A 47 3.27 -0.74 -10.27
C TYR A 47 1.99 -1.52 -10.04
N GLN A 48 1.71 -2.53 -10.87
CA GLN A 48 0.49 -3.32 -10.72
C GLN A 48 0.42 -3.97 -9.34
N MET A 49 1.56 -4.45 -8.83
CA MET A 49 1.66 -4.99 -7.46
C MET A 49 1.48 -3.91 -6.39
N ILE A 50 2.16 -2.77 -6.53
CA ILE A 50 2.07 -1.65 -5.58
C ILE A 50 0.63 -1.14 -5.48
N MET A 51 0.01 -0.82 -6.62
CA MET A 51 -1.35 -0.28 -6.65
C MET A 51 -2.37 -1.30 -6.15
N THR A 52 -2.22 -2.59 -6.47
CA THR A 52 -3.10 -3.64 -5.92
C THR A 52 -3.08 -3.64 -4.37
N VAL A 53 -1.90 -3.51 -3.77
CA VAL A 53 -1.78 -3.44 -2.31
C VAL A 53 -2.39 -2.14 -1.78
N LEU A 54 -2.09 -0.99 -2.38
CA LEU A 54 -2.64 0.30 -1.96
C LEU A 54 -4.17 0.32 -2.04
N CYS A 55 -4.76 -0.06 -3.17
CA CYS A 55 -6.21 -0.09 -3.34
C CYS A 55 -6.88 -1.01 -2.32
N LYS A 56 -6.32 -2.21 -2.07
CA LYS A 56 -6.84 -3.10 -1.02
C LYS A 56 -6.84 -2.46 0.37
N ARG A 57 -5.80 -1.69 0.71
CA ARG A 57 -5.65 -1.05 2.02
C ARG A 57 -6.57 0.17 2.16
N LEU A 58 -6.72 0.96 1.09
CA LEU A 58 -7.63 2.11 1.04
C LEU A 58 -9.10 1.68 1.07
N ASN A 59 -9.41 0.48 0.59
CA ASN A 59 -10.75 -0.12 0.64
C ASN A 59 -11.14 -0.67 2.02
N ASP A 60 -10.25 -0.64 3.03
CA ASP A 60 -10.56 -1.13 4.37
C ASP A 60 -11.28 -0.07 5.22
N SER A 61 -12.58 0.11 4.97
CA SER A 61 -13.42 1.03 5.73
C SER A 61 -13.87 0.49 7.10
N SER A 62 -13.38 -0.69 7.53
CA SER A 62 -13.91 -1.37 8.72
C SER A 62 -13.50 -0.74 10.07
N GLY A 63 -12.61 0.27 10.06
CA GLY A 63 -12.03 0.84 11.28
C GLY A 63 -10.96 -0.06 11.93
N ARG A 64 -11.07 -1.38 11.80
CA ARG A 64 -10.25 -2.38 12.52
C ARG A 64 -8.77 -2.30 12.19
N ASN A 65 -8.44 -2.00 10.92
CA ASN A 65 -7.06 -1.90 10.46
C ASN A 65 -6.68 -0.47 10.08
N TRP A 66 -7.09 0.52 10.88
CA TRP A 66 -6.86 1.94 10.59
C TRP A 66 -5.40 2.29 10.23
N ARG A 67 -4.40 1.61 10.79
CA ARG A 67 -2.99 1.86 10.43
C ARG A 67 -2.65 1.44 9.01
N HIS A 68 -3.27 0.39 8.51
CA HIS A 68 -3.13 -0.02 7.10
C HIS A 68 -3.64 1.09 6.18
N VAL A 69 -4.82 1.65 6.49
CA VAL A 69 -5.43 2.76 5.75
C VAL A 69 -4.55 4.01 5.82
N TYR A 70 -4.18 4.43 7.04
CA TYR A 70 -3.34 5.61 7.28
C TYR A 70 -2.00 5.54 6.53
N LYS A 71 -1.32 4.39 6.58
CA LYS A 71 -0.04 4.24 5.89
C LYS A 71 -0.19 4.10 4.38
N ALA A 72 -1.29 3.51 3.89
CA ALA A 72 -1.58 3.50 2.46
C ALA A 72 -1.82 4.93 1.93
N LEU A 73 -2.54 5.78 2.69
CA LEU A 73 -2.68 7.20 2.37
C LEU A 73 -1.32 7.92 2.38
N THR A 74 -0.48 7.66 3.38
CA THR A 74 0.89 8.23 3.47
C THR A 74 1.74 7.86 2.25
N VAL A 75 1.74 6.58 1.85
CA VAL A 75 2.48 6.12 0.67
C VAL A 75 1.87 6.71 -0.60
N SER A 76 0.55 6.85 -0.69
CA SER A 76 -0.13 7.45 -1.85
C SER A 76 0.25 8.93 -2.03
N GLU A 77 0.25 9.72 -0.95
CA GLU A 77 0.69 11.11 -0.96
C GLU A 77 2.15 11.23 -1.44
N PHE A 78 3.05 10.43 -0.87
CA PHE A 78 4.45 10.43 -1.29
C PHE A 78 4.60 10.03 -2.77
N SER A 79 3.80 9.07 -3.23
CA SER A 79 3.81 8.56 -4.60
C SER A 79 3.30 9.60 -5.61
N VAL A 80 2.31 10.43 -5.25
CA VAL A 80 1.88 11.56 -6.06
C VAL A 80 3.01 12.58 -6.24
N ALA A 81 3.76 12.84 -5.17
CA ALA A 81 4.84 13.83 -5.21
C ALA A 81 6.13 13.33 -5.89
N ASN A 82 6.43 12.02 -5.84
CA ASN A 82 7.74 11.48 -6.23
C ASN A 82 7.69 10.32 -7.25
N GLY A 83 6.51 9.76 -7.50
CA GLY A 83 6.29 8.57 -8.31
C GLY A 83 6.10 8.85 -9.79
N ALA A 84 5.38 7.94 -10.46
CA ALA A 84 5.02 8.07 -11.88
C ALA A 84 3.69 8.81 -12.04
N ASP A 85 3.55 9.62 -13.09
CA ASP A 85 2.35 10.45 -13.33
C ASP A 85 1.05 9.64 -13.34
N ARG A 86 1.08 8.40 -13.86
CA ARG A 86 -0.09 7.49 -13.87
C ARG A 86 -0.69 7.17 -12.50
N VAL A 87 0.05 7.42 -11.41
CA VAL A 87 -0.47 7.29 -10.05
C VAL A 87 -1.60 8.29 -9.82
N ILE A 88 -1.50 9.48 -10.42
CA ILE A 88 -2.52 10.53 -10.32
C ILE A 88 -3.81 10.04 -10.96
N ASP A 89 -3.72 9.47 -12.17
CA ASP A 89 -4.88 8.92 -12.89
C ASP A 89 -5.57 7.83 -12.06
N GLU A 90 -4.80 6.90 -11.48
CA GLU A 90 -5.36 5.83 -10.64
C GLU A 90 -6.06 6.38 -9.39
N LEU A 91 -5.46 7.37 -8.70
CA LEU A 91 -6.08 7.96 -7.52
C LEU A 91 -7.33 8.77 -7.89
N GLN A 92 -7.35 9.39 -9.08
CA GLN A 92 -8.55 10.05 -9.60
C GLN A 92 -9.68 9.04 -9.86
N GLU A 93 -9.38 7.88 -10.44
CA GLU A 93 -10.36 6.80 -10.62
C GLU A 93 -10.93 6.28 -9.28
N HIS A 94 -10.11 6.30 -8.22
CA HIS A 94 -10.49 5.87 -6.87
C HIS A 94 -10.93 7.02 -5.94
N THR A 95 -11.20 8.22 -6.48
CA THR A 95 -11.50 9.42 -5.67
C THR A 95 -12.63 9.19 -4.67
N TYR A 96 -13.71 8.51 -5.06
CA TYR A 96 -14.84 8.22 -4.17
C TYR A 96 -14.43 7.42 -2.94
N GLN A 97 -13.55 6.44 -3.10
CA GLN A 97 -13.05 5.66 -1.98
C GLN A 97 -12.21 6.52 -1.05
N ILE A 98 -11.29 7.30 -1.60
CA ILE A 98 -10.43 8.20 -0.80
C ILE A 98 -11.29 9.22 -0.05
N GLN A 99 -12.31 9.78 -0.70
CA GLN A 99 -13.24 10.72 -0.10
C GLN A 99 -14.05 10.09 1.04
N SER A 100 -14.44 8.80 0.92
CA SER A 100 -15.14 8.09 1.99
C SER A 100 -14.31 7.94 3.26
N LEU A 101 -12.97 7.99 3.15
CA LEU A 101 -12.07 7.92 4.30
C LEU A 101 -12.06 9.23 5.12
N CYS A 102 -12.63 10.33 4.62
CA CYS A 102 -12.81 11.55 5.40
C CYS A 102 -13.75 11.34 6.60
N ASP A 103 -14.73 10.44 6.46
CA ASP A 103 -15.67 10.07 7.53
C ASP A 103 -15.22 8.83 8.30
N PHE A 104 -13.98 8.36 8.07
CA PHE A 104 -13.45 7.16 8.71
C PHE A 104 -13.33 7.35 10.22
N GLN A 105 -13.82 6.37 10.98
CA GLN A 105 -13.75 6.36 12.43
C GLN A 105 -13.06 5.10 12.94
N TYR A 106 -12.10 5.30 13.86
CA TYR A 106 -11.52 4.23 14.65
C TYR A 106 -11.83 4.50 16.14
N MET A 107 -12.56 3.57 16.75
CA MET A 107 -12.74 3.55 18.20
C MET A 107 -11.71 2.58 18.79
N SER A 108 -10.64 3.12 19.39
CA SER A 108 -9.82 2.31 20.30
C SER A 108 -10.67 2.00 21.51
N GLY A 109 -11.08 0.75 21.68
CA GLY A 109 -11.80 0.34 22.87
C GLY A 109 -10.96 0.68 24.10
N ILE A 110 -11.42 1.66 24.89
CA ILE A 110 -11.10 1.69 26.32
C ILE A 110 -11.87 0.50 26.89
N ARG A 111 -11.15 -0.59 27.15
CA ARG A 111 -11.58 -1.60 28.12
C ARG A 111 -10.92 -1.29 29.44
#